data_AF-A0A529K4P1-F1
#
_entry.id   AF-A0A529K4P1-F1
#
_cell.length_a   1.000
_cell.length_b   1.000
_cell.length_c   1.000
_cell.angle_alpha   90.00
_cell.angle_beta   90.00
_cell.angle_gamma   90.00
#
_symmetry.space_group_name_H-M   'P 1'
#
loop_
_entity.id
_entity.type
_entity.pdbx_description
1 polymer ?
#
loop_
_entity_poly.entity_id
_entity_poly.type
_entity_poly.pdbx_seq_one_letter_code
_entity_poly.pdbx_strand_id
1 'polypeptide(L)'
;MDVMTKAEVDKVERIALDAKPIRPRDAATLILLDRKGDEFLVLMGRRHARHAFMPGKFVFPGGRTDPADSRIPVATALQPEEQARLTAGVGRTSPARARAIALSAIRETYEEAGLLIGQKGAFATTRRDW
;
A
#
# COMPACT_ATOMS: atom_id res chain seq x y z
N MET A 1 -24.15 20.98 -6.97
CA MET A 1 -23.94 19.69 -6.29
C MET A 1 -25.04 19.61 -5.25
N ASP A 2 -25.96 18.66 -5.39
CA ASP A 2 -27.09 18.56 -4.48
C ASP A 2 -26.60 18.08 -3.11
N VAL A 3 -26.83 18.89 -2.08
CA VAL A 3 -26.39 18.58 -0.71
C VAL A 3 -27.49 17.73 -0.09
N MET A 4 -27.14 16.49 0.28
CA MET A 4 -28.07 15.56 0.92
C MET A 4 -28.62 16.16 2.21
N THR A 5 -29.91 15.96 2.44
CA THR A 5 -30.57 16.33 3.69
C THR A 5 -30.11 15.40 4.81
N LYS A 6 -30.20 15.87 6.06
CA LYS A 6 -29.84 15.08 7.25
C LYS A 6 -30.57 13.73 7.31
N ALA A 7 -31.84 13.68 6.91
CA ALA A 7 -32.63 12.45 6.88
C ALA A 7 -32.10 11.43 5.85
N GLU A 8 -31.56 11.90 4.72
CA GLU A 8 -30.93 11.06 3.72
C GLU A 8 -29.58 10.54 4.18
N VAL A 9 -28.79 11.37 4.88
CA VAL A 9 -27.53 10.96 5.52
C VAL A 9 -27.80 9.87 6.58
N ASP A 10 -28.74 10.11 7.49
CA ASP A 10 -29.11 9.15 8.55
C ASP A 10 -29.63 7.82 7.97
N LYS A 11 -30.29 7.86 6.81
CA LYS A 11 -30.78 6.66 6.11
C LYS A 11 -29.62 5.87 5.49
N VAL A 12 -28.64 6.54 4.88
CA VAL A 12 -27.44 5.90 4.34
C VAL A 12 -26.59 5.30 5.46
N GLU A 13 -26.44 6.00 6.59
CA GLU A 13 -25.74 5.48 7.77
C GLU A 13 -26.42 4.23 8.33
N ARG A 14 -27.75 4.20 8.46
CA ARG A 14 -28.48 2.99 8.89
C ARG A 14 -28.27 1.81 7.95
N ILE A 15 -28.34 2.03 6.64
CA ILE A 15 -28.06 0.98 5.65
C ILE A 15 -26.61 0.47 5.76
N ALA A 16 -25.66 1.36 6.04
CA ALA A 16 -24.27 1.00 6.26
C ALA A 16 -24.05 0.22 7.58
N LEU A 17 -24.84 0.53 8.61
CA LEU A 17 -24.80 -0.17 9.91
C LEU A 17 -25.45 -1.56 9.85
N ASP A 18 -26.45 -1.75 8.99
CA ASP A 18 -27.09 -3.06 8.74
C ASP A 18 -26.24 -3.98 7.85
N ALA A 19 -25.27 -3.43 7.11
CA ALA A 19 -24.31 -4.21 6.34
C ALA A 19 -23.27 -4.85 7.26
N LYS A 20 -23.00 -6.16 7.08
CA LYS A 20 -21.89 -6.82 7.78
C LYS A 20 -20.59 -6.05 7.52
N PRO A 21 -19.83 -5.67 8.57
CA PRO A 21 -18.57 -4.96 8.39
C PRO A 21 -17.63 -5.72 7.47
N ILE A 22 -17.14 -5.06 6.42
CA ILE A 22 -16.16 -5.65 5.51
C ILE A 22 -14.79 -5.57 6.18
N ARG A 23 -14.06 -6.68 6.18
CA ARG A 23 -12.70 -6.72 6.70
C ARG A 23 -11.77 -5.89 5.80
N PRO A 24 -11.07 -4.87 6.33
CA PRO A 24 -10.06 -4.14 5.56
C PRO A 24 -8.97 -5.07 5.04
N ARG A 25 -8.44 -4.75 3.86
CA ARG A 25 -7.27 -5.40 3.29
C ARG A 25 -6.08 -4.47 3.48
N ASP A 26 -4.96 -5.05 3.90
CA ASP A 26 -3.72 -4.28 4.03
C ASP A 26 -3.22 -3.86 2.65
N ALA A 27 -2.66 -2.67 2.60
CA ALA A 27 -2.06 -2.08 1.43
C ALA A 27 -0.93 -1.15 1.89
N ALA A 28 0.04 -0.95 1.02
CA ALA A 28 1.11 0.01 1.26
C ALA A 28 1.45 0.78 -0.02
N THR A 29 2.03 1.95 0.17
CA THR A 29 2.34 2.91 -0.88
C THR A 29 3.73 3.47 -0.61
N LEU A 30 4.50 3.67 -1.67
CA LEU A 30 5.81 4.32 -1.59
C LEU A 30 5.73 5.73 -2.16
N ILE A 31 6.11 6.72 -1.35
CA ILE A 31 6.24 8.11 -1.79
C ILE A 31 7.71 8.36 -2.10
N LEU A 32 8.07 8.38 -3.38
CA LEU A 32 9.42 8.69 -3.83
C LEU A 32 9.57 10.19 -4.00
N LEU A 33 10.53 10.76 -3.29
CA LEU A 33 10.88 12.17 -3.32
C LEU A 33 12.21 12.36 -4.06
N ASP A 34 12.21 13.11 -5.15
CA ASP A 34 13.43 13.62 -5.79
C ASP A 34 13.67 15.05 -5.31
N ARG A 35 14.77 15.26 -4.58
CA ARG A 35 15.11 16.54 -3.96
C ARG A 35 16.11 17.29 -4.84
N LYS A 36 15.73 18.48 -5.32
CA LYS A 36 16.57 19.36 -6.14
C LYS A 36 16.63 20.74 -5.50
N GLY A 37 17.66 20.98 -4.70
CA GLY A 37 17.77 22.23 -3.92
C GLY A 37 16.60 22.37 -2.94
N ASP A 38 15.87 23.49 -3.05
CA ASP A 38 14.71 23.80 -2.21
C ASP A 38 13.39 23.20 -2.74
N GLU A 39 13.40 22.59 -3.92
CA GLU A 39 12.23 21.94 -4.51
C GLU A 39 12.25 20.42 -4.32
N PHE A 40 11.05 19.84 -4.24
CA PHE A 40 10.87 18.39 -4.26
C PHE A 40 9.88 17.98 -5.35
N LEU A 41 10.24 16.95 -6.10
CA LEU A 41 9.36 16.27 -7.04
C LEU A 41 8.87 14.97 -6.40
N VAL A 42 7.63 14.59 -6.68
CA VAL A 42 7.05 13.34 -6.20
C VAL A 42 6.64 12.48 -7.38
N LEU A 43 7.03 11.21 -7.37
CA LEU A 43 6.58 10.26 -8.38
C LEU A 43 5.11 9.92 -8.18
N MET A 44 4.31 10.13 -9.24
CA MET A 44 2.90 9.70 -9.27
C MET A 44 2.60 9.00 -10.59
N GLY A 45 1.81 7.94 -10.53
CA GLY A 45 1.23 7.27 -11.69
C GLY A 45 -0.20 7.76 -11.95
N ARG A 46 -0.61 7.82 -13.21
CA ARG A 46 -2.02 8.06 -13.58
C ARG A 46 -2.70 6.71 -13.82
N ARG A 47 -3.73 6.40 -13.03
CA ARG A 47 -4.45 5.13 -13.18
C ARG A 47 -5.13 5.02 -14.53
N HIS A 48 -5.05 3.84 -15.15
CA HIS A 48 -5.76 3.55 -16.38
C HIS A 48 -7.29 3.72 -16.21
N ALA A 49 -7.98 4.21 -17.24
CA ALA A 49 -9.40 4.58 -17.17
C ALA A 49 -10.34 3.40 -16.85
N ARG A 50 -9.88 2.16 -17.07
CA ARG A 50 -10.64 0.93 -16.80
C ARG A 50 -10.41 0.35 -15.38
N HIS A 51 -9.67 1.04 -14.51
CA HIS A 51 -9.49 0.56 -13.13
C HIS A 51 -10.79 0.63 -12.34
N ALA A 52 -11.11 -0.45 -11.61
CA ALA A 52 -12.29 -0.56 -10.75
C ALA A 52 -12.29 0.41 -9.54
N PHE A 53 -11.14 1.03 -9.24
CA PHE A 53 -10.99 1.96 -8.12
C PHE A 53 -10.20 3.20 -8.58
N MET A 54 -10.80 4.39 -8.43
CA MET A 54 -10.20 5.69 -8.78
C MET A 54 -9.62 5.83 -10.21
N PRO A 55 -10.37 5.49 -11.28
CA PRO A 55 -9.86 5.61 -12.64
C PRO A 55 -9.46 7.05 -12.99
N GLY A 56 -8.34 7.21 -13.70
CA GLY A 56 -7.84 8.51 -14.18
C GLY A 56 -7.21 9.43 -13.13
N LYS A 57 -7.19 9.03 -11.85
CA LYS A 57 -6.55 9.81 -10.78
C LYS A 57 -5.03 9.59 -10.77
N PHE A 58 -4.31 10.63 -10.34
CA PHE A 58 -2.91 10.52 -9.96
C PHE A 58 -2.82 9.88 -8.58
N VAL A 59 -1.99 8.85 -8.46
CA VAL A 59 -1.75 8.10 -7.23
C VAL A 59 -0.26 7.85 -7.08
N PHE A 60 0.18 7.67 -5.85
CA PHE A 60 1.51 7.15 -5.58
C PHE A 60 1.54 5.65 -5.88
N PRO A 61 2.70 5.10 -6.30
CA PRO A 61 2.84 3.67 -6.52
C PRO A 61 2.54 2.87 -5.26
N GLY A 62 1.71 1.84 -5.39
CA GLY A 62 1.30 1.05 -4.25
C GLY A 62 0.05 0.23 -4.46
N GLY A 63 -0.17 -0.73 -3.58
CA GLY A 63 -1.21 -1.71 -3.77
C GLY A 63 -1.42 -2.61 -2.57
N ARG A 64 -2.19 -3.67 -2.80
CA ARG A 64 -2.57 -4.61 -1.74
C ARG A 64 -1.36 -5.44 -1.34
N THR A 65 -1.26 -5.73 -0.05
CA THR A 65 -0.23 -6.62 0.46
C THR A 65 -0.51 -8.07 0.06
N ASP A 66 0.48 -8.75 -0.51
CA ASP A 66 0.45 -10.19 -0.74
C ASP A 66 1.14 -10.91 0.43
N PRO A 67 0.57 -12.00 0.99
CA PRO A 67 1.24 -12.77 2.04
C PRO A 67 2.67 -13.25 1.68
N ALA A 68 2.95 -13.47 0.39
CA ALA A 68 4.26 -13.86 -0.11
C ALA A 68 5.32 -12.76 0.03
N ASP A 69 4.92 -11.48 0.12
CA ASP A 69 5.83 -10.36 0.33
C ASP A 69 6.69 -10.56 1.59
N SER A 70 6.14 -11.22 2.62
CA SER A 70 6.86 -11.56 3.86
C SER A 70 8.05 -12.51 3.68
N ARG A 71 8.19 -13.19 2.54
CA ARG A 71 9.15 -14.28 2.33
C ARG A 71 10.35 -13.92 1.46
N ILE A 72 10.37 -12.72 0.90
CA ILE A 72 11.44 -12.28 -0.02
C ILE A 72 12.70 -11.93 0.78
N PRO A 73 13.91 -12.36 0.38
CA PRO A 73 15.15 -11.87 0.98
C PRO A 73 15.27 -10.34 0.86
N VAL A 74 15.75 -9.67 1.92
CA VAL A 74 15.90 -8.21 1.94
C VAL A 74 17.30 -7.82 2.37
N ALA A 75 17.83 -6.76 1.77
CA ALA A 75 19.14 -6.21 2.16
C ALA A 75 19.13 -5.66 3.60
N THR A 76 17.99 -5.12 4.03
CA THR A 76 17.80 -4.60 5.39
C THR A 76 16.38 -4.90 5.84
N ALA A 77 16.23 -5.35 7.09
CA ALA A 77 14.92 -5.58 7.68
C ALA A 77 14.18 -4.25 7.91
N LEU A 78 12.86 -4.34 8.12
CA LEU A 78 12.08 -3.20 8.59
C LEU A 78 12.67 -2.72 9.93
N GLN A 79 12.80 -1.40 10.08
CA GLN A 79 13.32 -0.81 11.31
C GLN A 79 12.47 -1.27 12.52
N PRO A 80 13.09 -1.66 13.65
CA PRO A 80 12.34 -2.19 14.80
C PRO A 80 11.24 -1.26 15.31
N GLU A 81 11.48 0.06 15.26
CA GLU A 81 10.50 1.08 15.66
C GLU A 81 9.27 1.11 14.75
N GLU A 82 9.46 1.03 13.43
CA GLU A 82 8.35 0.98 12.47
C GLU A 82 7.59 -0.34 12.56
N GLN A 83 8.31 -1.46 12.80
CA GLN A 83 7.67 -2.73 13.10
C GLN A 83 6.80 -2.61 14.36
N ALA A 84 7.33 -2.04 15.44
CA ALA A 84 6.59 -1.85 16.69
C ALA A 84 5.31 -1.05 16.45
N ARG A 85 5.38 0.06 15.70
CA ARG A 85 4.22 0.88 15.32
C ARG A 85 3.16 0.09 14.54
N LEU A 86 3.57 -0.69 13.54
CA LEU A 86 2.65 -1.53 12.76
C LEU A 86 1.99 -2.65 13.59
N THR A 87 2.67 -3.10 14.66
CA THR A 87 2.17 -4.15 15.56
C THR A 87 1.44 -3.64 16.80
N ALA A 88 1.45 -2.34 17.08
CA ALA A 88 0.89 -1.75 18.29
C ALA A 88 -0.66 -1.67 18.33
N GLY A 89 -1.33 -1.85 17.18
CA GLY A 89 -2.78 -1.69 17.06
C GLY A 89 -3.60 -2.84 17.67
N VAL A 90 -4.91 -2.61 17.82
CA VAL A 90 -5.90 -3.58 18.35
C VAL A 90 -6.05 -4.82 17.44
N GLY A 91 -5.58 -4.73 16.18
CA GLY A 91 -5.46 -5.85 15.26
C GLY A 91 -4.14 -6.58 15.42
N ARG A 92 -4.17 -7.92 15.46
CA ARG A 92 -2.96 -8.77 15.53
C ARG A 92 -2.17 -8.73 14.22
N THR A 93 -1.45 -7.65 13.96
CA THR A 93 -0.41 -7.60 12.92
C THR A 93 0.80 -8.37 13.43
N SER A 94 1.09 -9.53 12.85
CA SER A 94 2.31 -10.28 13.19
C SER A 94 3.55 -9.60 12.59
N PRO A 95 4.76 -9.89 13.09
CA PRO A 95 6.00 -9.39 12.48
C PRO A 95 6.11 -9.72 10.98
N ALA A 96 5.71 -10.94 10.59
CA ALA A 96 5.68 -11.35 9.19
C ALA A 96 4.69 -10.51 8.36
N ARG A 97 3.54 -10.13 8.94
CA ARG A 97 2.54 -9.28 8.29
C ARG A 97 3.01 -7.83 8.17
N ALA A 98 3.61 -7.27 9.23
CA ALA A 98 4.24 -5.95 9.18
C ALA A 98 5.32 -5.88 8.09
N ARG A 99 6.15 -6.92 8.00
CA ARG A 99 7.14 -7.09 6.93
C ARG A 99 6.50 -7.13 5.55
N ALA A 100 5.43 -7.92 5.36
CA ALA A 100 4.71 -7.98 4.10
C ALA A 100 4.16 -6.61 3.68
N ILE A 101 3.57 -5.86 4.62
CA ILE A 101 3.04 -4.52 4.36
C ILE A 101 4.15 -3.62 3.81
N ALA A 102 5.29 -3.53 4.51
CA ALA A 102 6.40 -2.69 4.05
C ALA A 102 6.92 -3.10 2.66
N LEU A 103 7.05 -4.40 2.40
CA LEU A 103 7.58 -4.91 1.12
C LEU A 103 6.58 -4.82 -0.03
N SER A 104 5.28 -4.82 0.25
CA SER A 104 4.27 -4.62 -0.78
C SER A 104 4.42 -3.27 -1.49
N ALA A 105 4.83 -2.22 -0.78
CA ALA A 105 5.10 -0.92 -1.41
C ALA A 105 6.27 -0.99 -2.42
N ILE A 106 7.32 -1.78 -2.12
CA ILE A 106 8.48 -1.95 -3.01
C ILE A 106 8.07 -2.75 -4.25
N ARG A 107 7.37 -3.88 -4.06
CA ARG A 107 6.89 -4.73 -5.16
C ARG A 107 5.98 -3.95 -6.10
N GLU A 108 4.97 -3.27 -5.57
CA GLU A 108 4.01 -2.49 -6.37
C GLU A 108 4.70 -1.31 -7.09
N THR A 109 5.70 -0.67 -6.46
CA THR A 109 6.49 0.38 -7.14
C THR A 109 7.22 -0.16 -8.37
N TYR A 110 7.78 -1.36 -8.29
CA TYR A 110 8.40 -2.01 -9.43
C TYR A 110 7.36 -2.37 -10.51
N GLU A 111 6.24 -2.98 -10.12
CA GLU A 111 5.19 -3.39 -11.05
C GLU A 111 4.53 -2.20 -11.79
N GLU A 112 4.30 -1.08 -11.10
CA GLU A 112 3.59 0.07 -11.66
C GLU A 112 4.50 1.09 -12.34
N ALA A 113 5.73 1.29 -11.84
CA ALA A 113 6.64 2.33 -12.31
C ALA A 113 7.97 1.80 -12.88
N GLY A 114 8.23 0.49 -12.81
CA GLY A 114 9.48 -0.11 -13.28
C GLY A 114 10.71 0.26 -12.43
N LEU A 115 10.50 0.85 -11.24
CA LEU A 115 11.57 1.29 -10.36
C LEU A 115 11.82 0.26 -9.25
N LEU A 116 12.98 -0.38 -9.31
CA LEU A 116 13.43 -1.30 -8.26
C LEU A 116 14.20 -0.52 -7.19
N ILE A 117 13.66 -0.48 -5.96
CA ILE A 117 14.29 0.18 -4.82
C ILE A 117 15.05 -0.85 -3.99
N GLY A 118 16.37 -0.69 -3.92
CA GLY A 118 17.23 -1.58 -3.16
C GLY A 118 18.70 -1.38 -3.48
N GLN A 119 19.53 -2.30 -2.98
CA GLN A 119 20.95 -2.36 -3.31
C GLN A 119 21.19 -3.54 -4.26
N LYS A 120 22.14 -3.39 -5.19
CA LYS A 120 22.61 -4.53 -6.00
C LYS A 120 23.23 -5.56 -5.07
N GLY A 121 22.83 -6.81 -5.23
CA GLY A 121 23.33 -7.93 -4.45
C GLY A 121 23.14 -9.24 -5.19
N ALA A 122 23.79 -10.30 -4.73
CA ALA A 122 23.53 -11.64 -5.22
C ALA A 122 22.10 -12.04 -4.84
N PHE A 123 21.29 -12.41 -5.84
CA PHE A 123 19.94 -12.92 -5.64
C PHE A 123 19.87 -14.36 -6.17
N ALA A 124 19.39 -15.26 -5.32
CA ALA A 124 19.11 -16.64 -5.68
C ALA A 124 17.76 -17.03 -5.08
N THR A 125 16.88 -17.60 -5.90
CA THR A 125 15.56 -18.07 -5.48
C THR A 125 15.29 -19.43 -6.10
N THR A 126 14.59 -20.28 -5.35
CA THR A 126 14.08 -21.57 -5.86
C THR A 126 12.66 -21.44 -6.41
N ARG A 127 12.05 -20.25 -6.36
CA ARG A 127 10.69 -19.99 -6.83
C ARG A 127 10.71 -19.45 -8.26
N ARG A 128 9.83 -20.02 -9.09
CA ARG A 128 9.80 -19.77 -10.54
C ARG A 128 9.26 -18.39 -10.94
N ASP A 129 8.48 -17.78 -10.06
CA ASP A 129 7.82 -16.50 -10.32
C ASP A 129 8.68 -15.29 -9.88
N TRP A 130 9.96 -15.51 -9.57
CA TRP A 130 10.90 -14.54 -9.00
C TRP A 130 12.29 -14.66 -9.62
#